data_AF-A0A973RHE8-F1
#
_entry.id   AF-A0A973RHE8-F1
#
_cell.length_a   1.000
_cell.length_b   1.000
_cell.length_c   1.000
_cell.angle_alpha   90.00
_cell.angle_beta   90.00
_cell.angle_gamma   90.00
#
_symmetry.space_group_name_H-M   'P 1'
#
loop_
_entity.id
_entity.type
_entity.pdbx_description
1 polymer ?
#
loop_
_entity_poly.entity_id
_entity_poly.type
_entity_poly.pdbx_seq_one_letter_code
_entity_poly.pdbx_strand_id
1 'polypeptide(L)'
;MGVSGSGKSTVGQLLADELGGEFLDGDDLHPAANVAKMAAGQPLDDADREPWLREIGARMAAARGTLVIGSSALRRKYRDVIRDAAPDTVFVHLNGSRELLAERMAARPGHFMPASLLDSQIATLEDLEPDEPGRVFDIADSPEKIAHDAAGWLRESRK
;
A
#
# COMPACT_ATOMS: atom_id res chain seq x y z
N MET A 1 -2.66 -1.35 -0.37
CA MET A 1 -1.37 -2.06 -0.46
C MET A 1 -1.01 -2.39 -1.90
N GLY A 2 0.25 -2.75 -2.17
CA GLY A 2 0.74 -3.16 -3.50
C GLY A 2 2.19 -2.70 -3.76
N VAL A 3 2.83 -3.30 -4.76
CA VAL A 3 4.22 -2.99 -5.14
C VAL A 3 4.37 -1.54 -5.64
N SER A 4 5.61 -1.04 -5.76
CA SER A 4 5.86 0.27 -6.37
C SER A 4 5.31 0.31 -7.80
N GLY A 5 4.80 1.46 -8.22
CA GLY A 5 4.15 1.61 -9.53
C GLY A 5 2.69 1.12 -9.61
N SER A 6 2.15 0.47 -8.58
CA SER A 6 0.75 -0.02 -8.60
C SER A 6 -0.31 1.08 -8.47
N GLY A 7 0.07 2.34 -8.20
CA GLY A 7 -0.86 3.46 -8.11
C GLY A 7 -1.41 3.76 -6.71
N LYS A 8 -0.78 3.23 -5.64
CA LYS A 8 -1.22 3.40 -4.24
C LYS A 8 -1.58 4.84 -3.86
N SER A 9 -0.72 5.82 -4.16
CA SER A 9 -0.99 7.20 -3.74
C SER A 9 -2.17 7.81 -4.51
N THR A 10 -2.27 7.56 -5.83
CA THR A 10 -3.38 8.05 -6.67
C THR A 10 -4.71 7.40 -6.29
N VAL A 11 -4.77 6.08 -6.24
CA VAL A 11 -5.99 5.35 -5.87
C VAL A 11 -6.35 5.62 -4.41
N GLY A 12 -5.36 5.70 -3.51
CA GLY A 12 -5.57 5.98 -2.10
C GLY A 12 -6.20 7.35 -1.85
N GLN A 13 -5.72 8.39 -2.55
CA GLN A 13 -6.33 9.72 -2.48
C GLN A 13 -7.77 9.71 -3.00
N LEU A 14 -8.01 9.15 -4.19
CA LEU A 14 -9.35 9.07 -4.77
C LEU A 14 -10.32 8.29 -3.88
N LEU A 15 -9.85 7.18 -3.29
CA LEU A 15 -10.64 6.37 -2.37
C LEU A 15 -10.97 7.13 -1.08
N ALA A 16 -10.01 7.86 -0.51
CA ALA A 16 -10.25 8.70 0.65
C ALA A 16 -11.30 9.77 0.35
N ASP A 17 -11.18 10.47 -0.78
CA ASP A 17 -12.13 11.49 -1.22
C ASP A 17 -13.54 10.91 -1.36
N GLU A 18 -13.67 9.73 -1.99
CA GLU A 18 -14.96 9.07 -2.18
C GLU A 18 -15.59 8.58 -0.87
N LEU A 19 -14.77 8.18 0.11
CA LEU A 19 -15.24 7.77 1.43
C LEU A 19 -15.43 8.95 2.40
N GLY A 20 -15.14 10.18 1.98
CA GLY A 20 -15.14 11.37 2.84
C GLY A 20 -14.12 11.28 3.98
N GLY A 21 -12.98 10.63 3.71
CA GLY A 21 -11.88 10.40 4.65
C GLY A 21 -10.62 11.18 4.33
N GLU A 22 -9.55 10.83 5.03
CA GLU A 22 -8.22 11.40 4.82
C GLU A 22 -7.31 10.38 4.14
N PHE A 23 -6.40 10.87 3.29
CA PHE A 23 -5.33 10.07 2.72
C PHE A 23 -3.98 10.45 3.35
N LEU A 24 -3.17 9.43 3.61
CA LEU A 24 -1.78 9.59 4.03
C LEU A 24 -0.89 8.72 3.15
N ASP A 25 0.21 9.28 2.64
CA ASP A 25 1.25 8.45 2.03
C ASP A 25 2.07 7.78 3.14
N GLY A 26 2.08 6.44 3.15
CA GLY A 26 2.80 5.68 4.17
C GLY A 26 4.30 5.84 4.06
N ASP A 27 4.83 6.21 2.90
CA ASP A 27 6.28 6.44 2.73
C ASP A 27 6.76 7.64 3.57
N ASP A 28 5.89 8.62 3.87
CA ASP A 28 6.18 9.77 4.74
C ASP A 28 6.35 9.39 6.23
N LEU A 29 5.91 8.18 6.61
CA LEU A 29 6.04 7.67 7.97
C LEU A 29 7.36 6.91 8.21
N HIS A 30 8.22 6.81 7.20
CA HIS A 30 9.50 6.13 7.38
C HIS A 30 10.40 6.88 8.37
N PRO A 31 11.04 6.15 9.32
CA PRO A 31 12.12 6.73 10.12
C PRO A 31 13.22 7.28 9.22
N ALA A 32 13.90 8.35 9.67
CA ALA A 32 14.99 8.97 8.91
C ALA A 32 16.10 7.97 8.52
N ALA A 33 16.35 6.95 9.35
CA ALA A 33 17.27 5.85 9.05
C ALA A 33 16.86 5.04 7.81
N ASN A 34 15.57 4.74 7.64
CA ASN A 34 15.07 4.02 6.48
C ASN A 34 15.18 4.86 5.21
N VAL A 35 14.81 6.14 5.30
CA VAL A 35 14.95 7.09 4.20
C VAL A 35 16.40 7.17 3.75
N ALA A 36 17.35 7.28 4.69
CA ALA A 36 18.78 7.32 4.39
C ALA A 36 19.27 6.01 3.74
N LYS A 37 18.84 4.84 4.25
CA LYS A 37 19.21 3.52 3.69
C LYS A 37 18.70 3.37 2.25
N MET A 38 17.44 3.71 2.00
CA MET A 38 16.86 3.69 0.65
C MET A 38 17.52 4.70 -0.29
N ALA A 39 17.82 5.92 0.19
CA ALA A 39 18.53 6.94 -0.60
C ALA A 39 19.95 6.49 -0.98
N ALA A 40 20.59 5.65 -0.17
CA ALA A 40 21.86 5.00 -0.47
C ALA A 40 21.73 3.77 -1.39
N GLY A 41 20.53 3.46 -1.90
CA GLY A 41 20.26 2.30 -2.74
C GLY A 41 20.29 0.97 -2.00
N GLN A 42 20.26 0.99 -0.65
CA GLN A 42 20.28 -0.20 0.17
C GLN A 42 18.83 -0.65 0.47
N PRO A 43 18.49 -1.93 0.24
CA PRO A 43 17.15 -2.42 0.56
C PRO A 43 16.92 -2.44 2.07
N LEU A 44 15.71 -2.10 2.49
CA LEU A 44 15.28 -2.32 3.87
C LEU A 44 15.11 -3.83 4.12
N ASP A 45 15.39 -4.26 5.34
CA ASP A 45 15.07 -5.60 5.87
C ASP A 45 13.80 -5.56 6.75
N ASP A 46 13.51 -6.66 7.45
CA ASP A 46 12.34 -6.76 8.31
C ASP A 46 12.45 -5.85 9.56
N ALA A 47 13.64 -5.76 10.14
CA ALA A 47 13.88 -4.97 11.35
C ALA A 47 13.80 -3.47 11.04
N ASP A 48 14.26 -3.05 9.86
CA ASP A 48 14.07 -1.67 9.40
C ASP A 48 12.59 -1.34 9.23
N ARG A 49 11.78 -2.29 8.72
CA ARG A 49 10.36 -2.05 8.41
C ARG A 49 9.47 -2.07 9.65
N GLU A 50 9.83 -2.81 10.69
CA GLU A 50 8.97 -2.97 11.87
C GLU A 50 8.55 -1.62 12.51
N PRO A 51 9.45 -0.65 12.81
CA PRO A 51 9.05 0.63 13.39
C PRO A 51 8.09 1.43 12.49
N TRP A 52 8.31 1.38 11.18
CA TRP A 52 7.46 2.03 10.18
C TRP A 52 6.06 1.41 10.13
N LEU A 53 5.96 0.08 10.15
CA LEU A 53 4.68 -0.63 10.16
C LEU A 53 3.91 -0.38 11.46
N ARG A 54 4.59 -0.32 12.60
CA ARG A 54 3.98 0.06 13.89
C ARG A 54 3.43 1.48 13.86
N GLU A 55 4.14 2.42 13.25
CA GLU A 55 3.66 3.79 13.07
C GLU A 55 2.41 3.84 12.18
N ILE A 56 2.38 3.09 11.06
CA ILE A 56 1.17 2.94 10.23
C ILE A 56 0.00 2.43 11.07
N GLY A 57 0.20 1.34 11.83
CA GLY A 57 -0.83 0.79 12.70
C GLY A 57 -1.32 1.78 13.76
N ALA A 58 -0.40 2.54 14.37
CA ALA A 58 -0.75 3.58 15.34
C ALA A 58 -1.58 4.72 14.72
N ARG A 59 -1.26 5.16 13.49
CA ARG A 59 -2.06 6.16 12.75
C ARG A 59 -3.46 5.66 12.45
N MET A 60 -3.58 4.40 12.00
CA MET A 60 -4.87 3.74 11.77
C MET A 60 -5.69 3.67 13.06
N ALA A 61 -5.09 3.29 14.18
CA ALA A 61 -5.77 3.17 15.48
C ALA A 61 -6.22 4.51 16.06
N ALA A 62 -5.45 5.59 15.82
CA ALA A 62 -5.76 6.93 16.33
C ALA A 62 -6.80 7.69 15.48
N ALA A 63 -7.12 7.20 14.28
CA ALA A 63 -8.04 7.85 13.36
C ALA A 63 -9.46 7.88 13.94
N ARG A 64 -10.09 9.06 13.92
CA ARG A 64 -11.48 9.26 14.39
C ARG A 64 -12.52 9.12 13.28
N GLY A 65 -12.08 8.90 12.05
CA GLY A 65 -12.90 8.77 10.85
C GLY A 65 -12.23 7.81 9.87
N THR A 66 -12.65 7.88 8.59
CA THR A 66 -12.02 7.07 7.55
C THR A 66 -10.61 7.60 7.26
N LEU A 67 -9.61 6.73 7.43
CA LEU A 67 -8.23 7.00 7.04
C LEU A 67 -7.79 5.94 6.02
N VAL A 68 -7.22 6.39 4.90
CA VAL A 68 -6.64 5.55 3.86
C VAL A 68 -5.14 5.80 3.84
N ILE A 69 -4.34 4.75 4.04
CA ILE A 69 -2.88 4.86 4.00
C ILE A 69 -2.32 4.08 2.80
N GLY A 70 -1.56 4.77 1.96
CA GLY A 70 -0.78 4.15 0.90
C GLY A 70 0.45 3.44 1.48
N SER A 71 0.41 2.11 1.66
CA SER A 71 1.56 1.34 2.15
C SER A 71 1.87 0.16 1.25
N SER A 72 3.14 -0.25 1.13
CA SER A 72 3.49 -1.46 0.38
C SER A 72 2.96 -2.73 1.05
N ALA A 73 3.14 -2.87 2.38
CA ALA A 73 2.61 -3.96 3.23
C ALA A 73 2.62 -5.35 2.55
N LEU A 74 3.75 -5.70 1.93
CA LEU A 74 3.84 -6.79 0.95
C LEU A 74 3.76 -8.20 1.56
N ARG A 75 4.12 -8.37 2.84
CA ARG A 75 4.10 -9.67 3.52
C ARG A 75 2.98 -9.73 4.54
N ARG A 76 2.41 -10.92 4.79
CA ARG A 76 1.40 -11.15 5.82
C ARG A 76 1.86 -10.65 7.18
N LYS A 77 3.08 -11.00 7.60
CA LYS A 77 3.62 -10.51 8.88
C LYS A 77 3.67 -8.98 8.99
N TYR A 78 3.79 -8.26 7.87
CA TYR A 78 3.73 -6.80 7.90
C TYR A 78 2.30 -6.29 8.11
N ARG A 79 1.34 -6.97 7.47
CA ARG A 79 -0.10 -6.70 7.63
C ARG A 79 -0.55 -7.02 9.06
N ASP A 80 -0.01 -8.08 9.66
CA ASP A 80 -0.25 -8.46 11.05
C ASP A 80 0.23 -7.37 12.02
N VAL A 81 1.45 -6.84 11.85
CA VAL A 81 1.96 -5.74 12.70
C VAL A 81 1.05 -4.51 12.67
N ILE A 82 0.46 -4.19 11.51
CA ILE A 82 -0.52 -3.10 11.39
C ILE A 82 -1.81 -3.45 12.14
N ARG A 83 -2.34 -4.66 11.93
CA ARG A 83 -3.59 -5.13 12.55
C ARG A 83 -3.49 -5.30 14.07
N ASP A 84 -2.32 -5.62 14.60
CA ASP A 84 -2.08 -5.70 16.05
C ASP A 84 -2.44 -4.38 16.76
N ALA A 85 -2.16 -3.23 16.11
CA ALA A 85 -2.52 -1.92 16.62
C ALA A 85 -3.93 -1.48 16.18
N ALA A 86 -4.35 -1.85 14.97
CA ALA A 86 -5.63 -1.47 14.38
C ALA A 86 -6.38 -2.69 13.80
N PRO A 87 -7.09 -3.48 14.64
CA PRO A 87 -7.69 -4.76 14.25
C PRO A 87 -8.72 -4.67 13.12
N ASP A 88 -9.39 -3.53 13.00
CA ASP A 88 -10.41 -3.27 11.96
C ASP A 88 -9.81 -2.82 10.61
N THR A 89 -8.48 -2.84 10.46
CA THR A 89 -7.81 -2.48 9.22
C THR A 89 -8.21 -3.42 8.08
N VAL A 90 -8.57 -2.84 6.92
CA VAL A 90 -8.92 -3.57 5.71
C VAL A 90 -7.94 -3.25 4.58
N PHE A 91 -7.54 -4.26 3.80
CA PHE A 91 -6.54 -4.12 2.74
C PHE A 91 -7.17 -4.04 1.34
N VAL A 92 -7.08 -2.86 0.72
CA VAL A 92 -7.27 -2.69 -0.74
C VAL A 92 -5.96 -3.04 -1.44
N HIS A 93 -5.88 -4.22 -2.05
CA HIS A 93 -4.65 -4.72 -2.70
C HIS A 93 -4.66 -4.39 -4.20
N LEU A 94 -3.81 -3.45 -4.60
CA LEU A 94 -3.59 -3.09 -6.00
C LEU A 94 -2.56 -4.03 -6.61
N ASN A 95 -3.00 -4.91 -7.51
CA ASN A 95 -2.15 -5.90 -8.16
C ASN A 95 -2.39 -5.96 -9.68
N GLY A 96 -1.39 -6.40 -10.42
CA GLY A 96 -1.49 -6.65 -11.87
C GLY A 96 -0.22 -7.26 -12.43
N SER A 97 -0.16 -7.43 -13.74
CA SER A 97 0.98 -8.08 -14.39
C SER A 97 2.28 -7.30 -14.19
N ARG A 98 3.40 -8.03 -14.17
CA ARG A 98 4.74 -7.45 -14.10
C ARG A 98 4.98 -6.48 -15.26
N GLU A 99 4.49 -6.82 -16.44
CA GLU A 99 4.62 -6.02 -17.66
C GLU A 99 3.93 -4.66 -17.50
N LEU A 100 2.69 -4.63 -16.99
CA LEU A 100 1.94 -3.40 -16.77
C LEU A 100 2.58 -2.53 -15.67
N LEU A 101 3.07 -3.15 -14.59
CA LEU A 101 3.80 -2.45 -13.53
C LEU A 101 5.08 -1.80 -14.08
N ALA A 102 5.86 -2.54 -14.87
CA ALA A 102 7.08 -2.05 -15.47
C ALA A 102 6.81 -0.89 -16.45
N GLU A 103 5.77 -1.01 -17.29
CA GLU A 103 5.33 0.05 -18.20
C GLU A 103 4.98 1.33 -17.45
N ARG A 104 4.16 1.23 -16.40
CA ARG A 104 3.75 2.37 -15.56
C ARG A 104 4.93 3.04 -14.86
N MET A 105 5.89 2.25 -14.38
CA MET A 105 7.11 2.77 -13.76
C MET A 105 8.00 3.51 -14.77
N ALA A 106 8.14 2.97 -15.99
CA ALA A 106 8.94 3.59 -17.06
C ALA A 106 8.32 4.90 -17.60
N ALA A 107 6.99 5.01 -17.60
CA ALA A 107 6.28 6.20 -18.05
C ALA A 107 6.37 7.40 -17.09
N ARG A 108 6.87 7.20 -15.85
CA ARG A 108 6.97 8.27 -14.85
C ARG A 108 8.27 9.07 -15.01
N PRO A 109 8.23 10.35 -15.43
CA PRO A 109 9.42 11.16 -15.54
C PRO A 109 10.07 11.40 -14.17
N GLY A 110 11.40 11.33 -14.11
CA GLY A 110 12.18 11.65 -12.90
C GLY A 110 12.27 10.55 -11.84
N HIS A 111 11.62 9.40 -12.03
CA HIS A 111 11.70 8.24 -11.12
C HIS A 111 12.10 6.98 -11.87
N PHE A 112 13.36 6.91 -12.34
CA PHE A 112 13.88 5.66 -12.90
C PHE A 112 14.09 4.65 -11.75
N MET A 113 13.12 3.76 -11.56
CA MET A 113 13.30 2.61 -10.69
C MET A 113 13.88 1.44 -11.51
N PRO A 114 14.97 0.82 -11.05
CA PRO A 114 15.56 -0.31 -11.77
C PRO A 114 14.57 -1.49 -11.78
N ALA A 115 14.48 -2.20 -12.91
CA ALA A 115 13.61 -3.36 -13.05
C ALA A 115 13.82 -4.43 -11.96
N SER A 116 15.07 -4.56 -11.49
CA SER A 116 15.43 -5.45 -10.38
C SER A 116 14.69 -5.13 -9.08
N LEU A 117 14.35 -3.86 -8.82
CA LEU A 117 13.58 -3.48 -7.65
C LEU A 117 12.13 -3.94 -7.76
N LEU A 118 11.50 -3.77 -8.94
CA LEU A 118 10.16 -4.29 -9.19
C LEU A 118 10.12 -5.80 -9.00
N ASP A 119 11.07 -6.52 -9.62
CA ASP A 119 11.15 -7.97 -9.51
C ASP A 119 11.32 -8.41 -8.05
N SER A 120 12.13 -7.70 -7.25
CA SER A 120 12.30 -7.97 -5.82
C SER A 120 11.02 -7.73 -5.00
N GLN A 121 10.22 -6.73 -5.36
CA GLN A 121 8.96 -6.43 -4.67
C GLN A 121 7.88 -7.44 -5.02
N ILE A 122 7.80 -7.87 -6.29
CA ILE A 122 6.91 -8.95 -6.71
C ILE A 122 7.28 -10.25 -5.99
N ALA A 123 8.58 -10.58 -5.90
CA ALA A 123 9.04 -11.77 -5.16
C ALA A 123 8.79 -11.67 -3.64
N THR A 124 8.65 -10.46 -3.10
CA THR A 124 8.35 -10.19 -1.68
C THR A 124 6.84 -10.18 -1.41
N LEU A 125 6.01 -10.00 -2.43
CA LEU A 125 4.56 -9.93 -2.30
C LEU A 125 4.00 -11.30 -1.95
N GLU A 126 3.39 -11.38 -0.77
CA GLU A 126 2.57 -12.49 -0.34
C GLU A 126 1.10 -12.11 -0.55
N ASP A 127 0.36 -12.98 -1.23
CA ASP A 127 -1.07 -12.80 -1.46
C ASP A 127 -1.84 -12.64 -0.13
N LEU A 128 -3.02 -12.01 -0.22
CA LEU A 128 -3.93 -11.94 0.93
C LEU A 128 -4.45 -13.35 1.24
N GLU A 129 -4.32 -13.76 2.50
CA GLU A 129 -4.88 -15.02 3.00
C GLU A 129 -6.38 -14.87 3.33
N PRO A 130 -7.15 -15.97 3.40
CA PRO A 130 -8.61 -15.92 3.62
C PRO A 130 -9.05 -15.27 4.95
N ASP A 131 -8.18 -15.23 5.96
CA ASP A 131 -8.42 -14.59 7.27
C ASP A 131 -8.01 -13.11 7.30
N GLU A 132 -7.50 -12.58 6.20
CA GLU A 132 -7.12 -11.18 6.09
C GLU A 132 -8.27 -10.38 5.45
N PRO A 133 -8.83 -9.38 6.15
CA PRO A 133 -9.86 -8.53 5.59
C PRO A 133 -9.27 -7.71 4.44
N GLY A 134 -9.53 -8.12 3.20
CA GLY A 134 -8.92 -7.50 2.04
C GLY A 134 -9.52 -7.98 0.73
N ARG A 135 -9.28 -7.21 -0.33
CA ARG A 135 -9.67 -7.57 -1.70
C ARG A 135 -8.63 -7.07 -2.69
N VAL A 136 -8.39 -7.88 -3.72
CA VAL A 136 -7.53 -7.52 -4.85
C VAL A 136 -8.33 -6.73 -5.88
N PHE A 137 -7.74 -5.64 -6.37
CA PHE A 137 -8.23 -4.81 -7.46
C PHE A 137 -7.18 -4.79 -8.57
N ASP A 138 -7.62 -5.10 -9.79
CA ASP A 138 -6.75 -5.15 -10.96
C ASP A 138 -6.35 -3.75 -11.36
N ILE A 139 -5.04 -3.50 -11.40
CA ILE A 139 -4.51 -2.21 -11.80
C ILE A 139 -4.68 -1.93 -13.30
N ALA A 140 -5.13 -2.89 -14.12
CA ALA A 140 -5.47 -2.66 -15.52
C ALA A 140 -6.64 -1.66 -15.70
N ASP A 141 -7.51 -1.55 -14.69
CA ASP A 141 -8.56 -0.54 -14.65
C ASP A 141 -8.00 0.87 -14.40
N SER A 142 -8.83 1.89 -14.66
CA SER A 142 -8.46 3.27 -14.34
C SER A 142 -8.45 3.50 -12.82
N PRO A 143 -7.61 4.42 -12.29
CA PRO A 143 -7.59 4.73 -10.87
C PRO A 143 -8.95 5.12 -10.29
N GLU A 144 -9.77 5.84 -11.06
CA GLU A 144 -11.12 6.27 -10.67
C GLU A 144 -12.06 5.07 -10.54
N LYS A 145 -12.01 4.13 -11.48
CA LYS A 145 -12.81 2.90 -11.42
C LYS A 145 -12.40 2.05 -10.22
N ILE A 146 -11.10 1.89 -9.98
CA ILE A 146 -10.59 1.12 -8.84
C ILE A 146 -11.04 1.74 -7.52
N ALA A 147 -10.90 3.06 -7.37
CA ALA A 147 -11.33 3.78 -6.17
C ALA A 147 -12.83 3.62 -5.92
N HIS A 148 -13.64 3.75 -6.98
CA HIS A 148 -15.09 3.57 -6.91
C HIS A 148 -15.51 2.17 -6.48
N ASP A 149 -14.95 1.14 -7.13
CA ASP A 149 -15.26 -0.25 -6.80
C ASP A 149 -14.80 -0.60 -5.38
N ALA A 150 -13.63 -0.10 -4.96
CA ALA A 150 -13.13 -0.27 -3.60
C ALA A 150 -14.01 0.41 -2.56
N ALA A 151 -14.48 1.63 -2.84
CA ALA A 151 -15.41 2.34 -1.96
C ALA A 151 -16.76 1.62 -1.84
N GLY A 152 -17.30 1.11 -2.96
CA GLY A 152 -18.50 0.28 -2.97
C GLY A 152 -18.34 -0.98 -2.10
N TRP A 153 -17.28 -1.73 -2.33
CA TRP A 153 -16.95 -2.94 -1.56
C TRP A 153 -16.78 -2.66 -0.06
N LEU A 154 -16.09 -1.58 0.32
CA LEU A 154 -15.91 -1.20 1.72
C LEU A 154 -17.23 -0.81 2.41
N ARG A 155 -18.14 -0.14 1.69
CA ARG A 155 -19.47 0.23 2.21
C ARG A 155 -20.35 -1.00 2.45
N GLU A 156 -20.23 -2.02 1.60
CA GLU A 156 -20.96 -3.29 1.75
C GLU A 156 -20.40 -4.15 2.87
N SER A 157 -19.07 -4.18 3.03
CA SER A 157 -18.38 -5.01 4.03
C SER A 157 -18.52 -4.49 5.46
N ARG A 158 -19.00 -3.25 5.65
CA ARG A 158 -19.23 -2.62 6.96
C ARG A 158 -20.71 -2.62 7.40
N LYS A 159 -21.61 -3.23 6.60
CA LYS A 159 -23.01 -3.45 6.98
C LYS A 159 -23.17 -4.77 7.73
#